data_AF-A0ABD1G2E2-F1
#
_entry.id   AF-A0ABD1G2E2-F1
#
_cell.length_a   1.000
_cell.length_b   1.000
_cell.length_c   1.000
_cell.angle_alpha   90.00
_cell.angle_beta   90.00
_cell.angle_gamma   90.00
#
_symmetry.space_group_name_H-M   'P 1'
#
loop_
_entity.id
_entity.type
_entity.pdbx_description
1 polymer ?
#
loop_
_entity_poly.entity_id
_entity_poly.type
_entity_poly.pdbx_seq_one_letter_code
_entity_poly.pdbx_strand_id
1 'polypeptide(L)'
;MSLTKFPNFIMLKYEPHKHSFFAYKDVAGTVSGAVVVESEIGAFNPMAKIEIDPSKTNSKYFHIRFSHNNKYWSRNNAEDGFIVAVSTKAEEDTIQSSMHPV
;
A
#
# COMPACT_ATOMS: atom_id res chain seq x y z
N MET A 1 -15.37 20.89 -5.37
CA MET A 1 -16.04 19.74 -4.72
C MET A 1 -15.02 19.14 -3.77
N SER A 2 -15.16 19.35 -2.46
CA SER A 2 -14.22 18.82 -1.46
C SER A 2 -14.57 17.35 -1.24
N LEU A 3 -13.61 16.44 -1.45
CA LEU A 3 -13.76 15.06 -1.02
C LEU A 3 -13.86 15.05 0.50
N THR A 4 -15.09 14.85 0.96
CA THR A 4 -15.46 14.50 2.32
C THR A 4 -14.49 13.44 2.86
N LYS A 5 -13.74 13.83 3.89
CA LYS A 5 -12.82 13.08 4.77
C LYS A 5 -12.84 11.55 4.55
N PHE A 6 -11.93 11.06 3.72
CA PHE A 6 -11.46 9.69 3.92
C PHE A 6 -10.86 9.58 5.32
N PRO A 7 -11.11 8.50 6.08
CA PRO A 7 -10.41 8.28 7.32
C PRO A 7 -8.90 8.26 7.04
N ASN A 8 -8.11 8.96 7.85
CA ASN A 8 -6.66 9.03 7.67
C ASN A 8 -5.99 7.64 7.65
N PHE A 9 -6.65 6.66 8.28
CA PHE A 9 -6.18 5.29 8.37
C PHE A 9 -7.27 4.32 7.97
N ILE A 10 -6.90 3.33 7.18
CA ILE A 10 -7.75 2.22 6.76
C ILE A 10 -7.04 0.88 6.95
N MET A 11 -7.81 -0.19 6.82
CA MET A 11 -7.30 -1.52 6.51
C MET A 11 -8.05 -2.05 5.30
N LEU A 12 -7.35 -2.81 4.47
CA LEU A 12 -7.96 -3.49 3.32
C LEU A 12 -8.17 -4.96 3.70
N LYS A 13 -9.42 -5.39 3.78
CA LYS A 13 -9.80 -6.77 4.11
C LYS A 13 -9.82 -7.65 2.86
N TYR A 14 -9.32 -8.87 2.98
CA TYR A 14 -9.46 -9.91 1.98
C TYR A 14 -10.69 -10.78 2.30
N GLU A 15 -11.78 -10.57 1.56
CA GLU A 15 -13.11 -11.13 1.87
C GLU A 15 -13.20 -12.66 2.00
N PRO A 16 -12.43 -13.49 1.28
CA PRO A 16 -12.51 -14.95 1.44
C PRO A 16 -12.25 -15.47 2.86
N HIS A 17 -11.67 -14.65 3.75
CA HIS A 17 -11.38 -15.02 5.13
C HIS A 17 -11.85 -13.94 6.12
N LYS A 18 -12.35 -14.36 7.28
CA LYS A 18 -12.95 -13.45 8.26
C LYS A 18 -11.95 -12.42 8.82
N HIS A 19 -10.69 -12.82 9.02
CA HIS A 19 -9.64 -12.02 9.65
C HIS A 19 -8.37 -11.99 8.81
N SER A 20 -8.50 -11.71 7.51
CA SER A 20 -7.34 -11.54 6.63
C SER A 20 -7.31 -10.14 6.05
N PHE A 21 -6.16 -9.49 6.15
CA PHE A 21 -5.95 -8.12 5.68
C PHE A 21 -4.67 -8.01 4.88
N PHE A 22 -4.60 -7.02 4.00
CA PHE A 22 -3.36 -6.67 3.33
C PHE A 22 -2.38 -6.04 4.34
N ALA A 23 -1.18 -6.59 4.41
CA ALA A 23 -0.16 -6.22 5.38
C ALA A 23 1.23 -6.15 4.76
N TYR A 24 2.10 -5.39 5.42
CA TYR A 24 3.52 -5.30 5.11
C TYR A 24 4.24 -6.58 5.54
N LYS A 25 5.14 -7.06 4.69
CA LYS A 25 6.09 -8.11 5.02
C LYS A 25 7.47 -7.75 4.51
N ASP A 26 8.47 -7.84 5.41
CA ASP A 26 9.86 -7.50 5.07
C ASP A 26 10.35 -8.32 3.87
N VAL A 27 10.05 -9.62 3.82
CA VAL A 27 10.39 -10.51 2.71
C VAL A 27 9.28 -11.54 2.47
N ALA A 28 8.82 -11.67 1.23
CA ALA A 28 7.92 -12.72 0.77
C ALA A 28 8.54 -13.43 -0.44
N GLY A 29 9.08 -14.64 -0.23
CA GLY A 29 9.89 -15.31 -1.24
C GLY A 29 11.17 -14.52 -1.53
N THR A 30 11.32 -14.03 -2.76
CA THR A 30 12.43 -13.16 -3.19
C THR A 30 12.09 -11.67 -3.21
N VAL A 31 10.85 -11.30 -2.85
CA VAL A 31 10.36 -9.91 -2.91
C VAL A 31 10.53 -9.25 -1.54
N SER A 32 11.26 -8.14 -1.49
CA SER A 32 11.44 -7.34 -0.28
C SER A 32 10.35 -6.28 -0.13
N GLY A 33 9.89 -6.05 1.09
CA GLY A 33 8.85 -5.07 1.42
C GLY A 33 7.51 -5.37 0.75
N ALA A 34 7.15 -6.64 0.63
CA ALA A 34 5.97 -7.09 -0.09
C ALA A 34 4.67 -6.67 0.61
N VAL A 35 3.64 -6.41 -0.20
CA VAL A 35 2.25 -6.36 0.24
C VAL A 35 1.65 -7.75 0.11
N VAL A 36 1.27 -8.35 1.22
CA VAL A 36 0.74 -9.72 1.27
C VAL A 36 -0.62 -9.76 1.98
N VAL A 37 -1.37 -10.84 1.78
CA VAL A 37 -2.53 -11.14 2.64
C VAL A 37 -2.02 -11.95 3.83
N GLU A 38 -2.15 -11.40 5.02
CA GLU A 38 -1.88 -12.11 6.28
C GLU A 38 -3.23 -12.49 6.91
N SER A 39 -3.30 -13.72 7.42
CA SER A 39 -4.49 -14.29 8.05
C SER A 39 -4.36 -14.29 9.57
N GLU A 40 -5.49 -14.26 10.26
CA GLU A 40 -5.58 -14.25 11.73
C GLU A 40 -4.91 -13.03 12.38
N ILE A 41 -4.66 -11.99 11.59
CA ILE A 41 -4.17 -10.72 12.12
C ILE A 41 -5.36 -9.87 12.59
N GLY A 42 -5.22 -9.30 13.78
CA GLY A 42 -6.24 -8.43 14.35
C GLY A 42 -6.39 -7.11 13.58
N ALA A 43 -7.55 -6.49 13.72
CA ALA A 43 -7.89 -5.15 13.21
C ALA A 43 -6.97 -4.00 13.71
N PHE A 44 -6.00 -4.31 14.57
CA PHE A 44 -5.03 -3.36 15.12
C PHE A 44 -3.59 -3.72 14.76
N ASN A 45 -3.37 -4.68 13.85
CA ASN A 45 -2.01 -5.04 13.44
C ASN A 45 -1.33 -3.82 12.77
N PRO A 46 -0.20 -3.32 13.30
CA PRO A 46 0.51 -2.17 12.73
C PRO A 46 0.94 -2.38 11.28
N MET A 47 1.23 -3.63 10.89
CA MET A 47 1.65 -3.99 9.54
C MET A 47 0.51 -3.87 8.52
N ALA A 48 -0.76 -3.90 8.95
CA ALA A 48 -1.92 -3.79 8.08
C ALA A 48 -2.54 -2.38 8.06
N LYS A 49 -2.06 -1.48 8.92
CA LYS A 49 -2.58 -0.11 9.04
C LYS A 49 -2.03 0.75 7.90
N ILE A 50 -2.93 1.17 7.01
CA ILE A 50 -2.63 1.95 5.81
C ILE A 50 -3.05 3.40 6.02
N GLU A 51 -2.18 4.34 5.67
CA GLU A 51 -2.48 5.76 5.59
C GLU A 51 -2.93 6.15 4.18
N ILE A 52 -3.99 6.95 4.11
CA ILE A 52 -4.44 7.58 2.86
C ILE A 52 -3.79 8.97 2.77
N ASP A 53 -3.08 9.21 1.67
CA ASP A 53 -2.43 10.49 1.38
C ASP A 53 -3.00 11.07 0.07
N PRO A 54 -3.85 12.11 0.12
CA PRO A 54 -4.47 12.67 -1.08
C PRO A 54 -3.44 13.14 -2.12
N SER A 55 -3.74 12.94 -3.40
CA SER A 55 -2.87 13.45 -4.46
C SER A 55 -2.80 14.98 -4.46
N LYS A 56 -1.60 15.50 -4.73
CA LYS A 56 -1.33 16.94 -4.83
C LYS A 56 -1.67 17.50 -6.20
N THR A 57 -1.55 16.69 -7.26
CA THR A 57 -1.81 17.12 -8.64
C THR A 57 -3.23 16.82 -9.10
N ASN A 58 -3.89 15.80 -8.57
CA ASN A 58 -5.24 15.44 -9.02
C ASN A 58 -6.10 14.88 -7.88
N SER A 59 -7.07 15.70 -7.44
CA SER A 59 -8.00 15.37 -6.35
C SER A 59 -8.79 14.06 -6.49
N LYS A 60 -8.82 13.42 -7.67
CA LYS A 60 -9.48 12.12 -7.86
C LYS A 60 -8.64 10.93 -7.40
N TYR A 61 -7.35 11.14 -7.16
CA TYR A 61 -6.41 10.09 -6.76
C TYR A 61 -5.93 10.27 -5.33
N PHE A 62 -5.51 9.17 -4.75
CA PHE A 62 -4.85 9.12 -3.46
C PHE A 62 -3.72 8.11 -3.52
N HIS A 63 -2.71 8.36 -2.71
CA HIS A 63 -1.63 7.43 -2.44
C HIS A 63 -1.95 6.65 -1.18
N ILE A 64 -1.39 5.46 -1.08
CA ILE A 64 -1.46 4.65 0.12
C ILE A 64 -0.05 4.25 0.56
N ARG A 65 0.15 4.22 1.87
CA ARG A 65 1.40 3.80 2.50
C ARG A 65 1.11 3.02 3.77
N PHE A 66 1.98 2.09 4.15
CA PHE A 66 1.86 1.51 5.48
C PHE A 66 2.33 2.50 6.54
N SER A 67 1.55 2.64 7.61
CA SER A 67 1.90 3.49 8.74
C SER A 67 3.13 2.97 9.50
N HIS A 68 3.41 1.66 9.44
CA HIS A 68 4.54 1.03 10.09
C HIS A 68 5.90 1.54 9.57
N ASN A 69 6.09 1.54 8.24
CA ASN A 69 7.38 1.88 7.62
C ASN A 69 7.37 3.23 6.88
N ASN A 70 6.21 3.88 6.79
CA ASN A 70 6.00 5.14 6.08
C ASN A 70 6.43 5.08 4.60
N LYS A 71 6.21 3.93 3.95
CA LYS A 71 6.55 3.71 2.53
C LYS A 71 5.31 3.52 1.68
N TYR A 72 5.30 4.18 0.53
CA TYR A 72 4.22 4.14 -0.44
C TYR A 72 4.23 2.82 -1.20
N TRP A 73 3.03 2.37 -1.54
CA TRP A 73 2.83 1.20 -2.39
C TRP A 73 3.20 1.53 -3.83
N SER A 74 3.95 0.66 -4.47
CA SER A 74 4.33 0.75 -5.87
C SER A 74 4.42 -0.66 -6.48
N ARG A 75 4.51 -0.73 -7.80
CA ARG A 75 4.84 -2.00 -8.45
C ARG A 75 6.27 -2.40 -8.11
N ASN A 76 6.49 -3.70 -7.93
CA ASN A 76 7.84 -4.26 -7.75
C ASN A 76 8.64 -4.11 -9.05
N ASN A 77 8.12 -4.66 -10.16
CA ASN A 77 8.66 -4.47 -11.49
C ASN A 77 7.56 -4.52 -12.57
N ALA A 78 7.98 -4.38 -13.83
CA ALA A 78 7.10 -4.35 -14.99
C ALA A 78 6.43 -5.71 -15.31
N GLU A 79 6.96 -6.82 -14.82
CA GLU A 79 6.66 -8.16 -15.34
C GLU A 79 5.85 -9.02 -14.35
N ASP A 80 6.10 -8.90 -13.04
CA ASP A 80 5.55 -9.81 -12.04
C ASP A 80 4.20 -9.39 -11.43
N GLY A 81 3.83 -8.11 -11.58
CA GLY A 81 2.59 -7.55 -11.04
C GLY A 81 2.53 -7.46 -9.51
N PHE A 82 3.63 -7.73 -8.80
CA PHE A 82 3.67 -7.63 -7.34
C PHE A 82 3.62 -6.17 -6.89
N ILE A 83 2.99 -5.94 -5.75
CA ILE A 83 2.98 -4.64 -5.06
C ILE A 83 3.92 -4.71 -3.86
N VAL A 84 4.75 -3.69 -3.72
CA VAL A 84 5.73 -3.52 -2.64
C VAL A 84 5.51 -2.16 -1.99
N ALA A 85 5.83 -2.04 -0.70
CA ALA A 85 5.72 -0.82 0.07
C ALA A 85 7.11 -0.36 0.53
N VAL A 86 7.83 0.27 -0.40
CA VAL A 86 9.26 0.56 -0.34
C VAL A 86 9.59 1.98 -0.78
N SER A 87 8.73 2.61 -1.59
CA SER A 87 8.94 3.96 -2.09
C SER A 87 8.87 4.99 -0.96
N THR A 88 9.82 5.91 -0.93
CA THR A 88 9.86 7.02 0.03
C THR A 88 9.02 8.21 -0.40
N LYS A 89 8.51 8.19 -1.64
CA LYS A 89 7.76 9.30 -2.25
C LYS A 89 6.52 8.76 -2.97
N ALA A 90 5.46 9.56 -2.94
CA ALA A 90 4.33 9.39 -3.82
C ALA A 90 4.74 9.69 -5.26
N GLU A 91 4.42 8.79 -6.20
CA GLU A 91 4.57 9.03 -7.65
C GLU A 91 3.23 9.48 -8.22
N GLU A 92 3.22 10.59 -8.95
CA GLU A 92 2.00 11.14 -9.55
C GLU A 92 2.06 11.19 -11.08
N ASP A 93 3.21 10.87 -11.69
CA ASP A 93 3.28 10.65 -13.12
C ASP A 93 2.58 9.33 -13.47
N THR A 94 1.42 9.44 -14.15
CA THR A 94 0.62 8.29 -14.56
C THR A 94 1.09 7.66 -15.88
N ILE A 95 2.06 8.27 -16.56
CA ILE A 95 2.67 7.78 -17.80
C ILE A 95 3.92 6.96 -17.47
N GLN A 96 4.65 7.36 -16.43
CA GLN A 96 5.84 6.66 -15.97
C GLN A 96 5.49 5.55 -14.96
N SER A 97 6.02 4.35 -15.19
CA SER A 97 5.97 3.30 -14.16
C SER A 97 6.97 3.63 -13.04
N SER A 98 6.47 3.88 -11.82
CA SER A 98 7.27 4.01 -10.60
C SER A 98 7.77 2.64 -10.13
N MET A 99 8.83 2.16 -10.77
CA MET A 99 9.49 0.90 -10.39
C MET A 99 10.42 1.15 -9.21
N HIS A 100 10.55 0.17 -8.31
CA HIS A 100 11.71 0.13 -7.43
C HIS A 100 12.91 -0.35 -8.27
N PRO A 101 14.03 0.39 -8.35
CA PRO A 101 15.26 -0.18 -8.88
C PRO A 101 15.68 -1.36 -8.01
N VAL A 102 15.94 -2.51 -8.65
CA VAL A 102 16.46 -3.75 -8.04
C VAL A 102 17.89 -3.55 -7.58
#